data_AF-A0A527GI72-F1
#
_entry.id   AF-A0A527GI72-F1
#
_cell.length_a   1.000
_cell.length_b   1.000
_cell.length_c   1.000
_cell.angle_alpha   90.00
_cell.angle_beta   90.00
_cell.angle_gamma   90.00
#
_symmetry.space_group_name_H-M   'P 1'
#
loop_
_entity.id
_entity.type
_entity.pdbx_description
1 polymer ?
#
loop_
_entity_poly.entity_id
_entity_poly.type
_entity_poly.pdbx_seq_one_letter_code
_entity_poly.pdbx_strand_id
1 'polypeptide(L)'
;MALSIASFLGMTVAGRATTAELNVFQVLELRSVIGFFILLPLVMMSGGFRAMRTQRPIAHIARNVIHYMGQAAWLYALTLIPLAVLISIEFTTPIWTAILAVIFLGERLNRPKLAAIGLGLIGVVII
;
A
#
# COMPACT_ATOMS: atom_id res chain seq x y z
N MET A 1 3.40 -1.45 -17.03
CA MET A 1 3.55 -2.64 -16.16
C MET A 1 4.99 -2.87 -15.72
N ALA A 2 5.99 -2.86 -16.62
CA ALA A 2 7.40 -3.02 -16.22
C ALA A 2 7.89 -1.93 -15.23
N LEU A 3 7.58 -0.65 -15.50
CA LEU A 3 7.99 0.47 -14.63
C LEU A 3 7.36 0.39 -13.23
N SER A 4 6.11 -0.03 -13.12
CA SER A 4 5.43 -0.18 -11.82
C SER A 4 6.03 -1.35 -11.02
N ILE A 5 6.37 -2.46 -11.67
CA ILE A 5 7.04 -3.60 -11.03
C ILE A 5 8.45 -3.18 -10.56
N ALA A 6 9.22 -2.49 -11.42
CA ALA A 6 10.54 -2.00 -11.06
C ALA A 6 10.48 -1.01 -9.88
N SER A 7 9.50 -0.11 -9.86
CA SER A 7 9.28 0.83 -8.75
C SER A 7 8.93 0.10 -7.45
N PHE A 8 8.09 -0.94 -7.53
CA PHE A 8 7.70 -1.74 -6.37
C PHE A 8 8.89 -2.52 -5.79
N LEU A 9 9.65 -3.21 -6.63
CA LEU A 9 10.85 -3.93 -6.22
C LEU A 9 11.90 -2.96 -5.64
N GLY A 10 12.10 -1.82 -6.29
CA GLY A 10 13.00 -0.77 -5.82
C GLY A 10 12.61 -0.25 -4.44
N MET A 11 11.32 0.01 -4.22
CA MET A 11 10.79 0.41 -2.91
C MET A 11 11.07 -0.65 -1.84
N THR A 12 10.86 -1.93 -2.14
CA THR A 12 11.04 -3.02 -1.18
C THR A 12 12.49 -3.20 -0.78
N VAL A 13 13.42 -3.17 -1.74
CA VAL A 13 14.86 -3.26 -1.47
C VAL A 13 15.36 -2.03 -0.72
N ALA A 14 15.01 -0.83 -1.18
CA ALA A 14 15.39 0.42 -0.53
C ALA A 14 14.81 0.52 0.89
N GLY A 15 13.56 0.08 1.09
CA GLY A 15 12.91 0.02 2.39
C GLY A 15 13.71 -0.82 3.38
N ARG A 16 14.06 -2.05 3.00
CA ARG A 16 14.85 -2.96 3.85
C ARG A 16 16.27 -2.45 4.12
N ALA A 17 16.92 -1.84 3.13
CA ALA A 17 18.26 -1.26 3.32
C ALA A 17 18.24 -0.06 4.26
N THR A 18 17.22 0.81 4.14
CA THR A 18 17.11 2.02 4.96
C THR A 18 16.74 1.68 6.40
N THR A 19 15.89 0.68 6.62
CA THR A 19 15.52 0.24 7.97
C THR A 19 16.64 -0.48 8.74
N ALA A 20 17.78 -0.75 8.10
CA ALA A 20 18.99 -1.22 8.79
C ALA A 20 19.66 -0.11 9.62
N GLU A 21 19.53 1.15 9.19
CA GLU A 21 20.17 2.32 9.81
C GLU A 21 19.16 3.26 10.48
N LEU A 22 17.94 3.34 9.95
CA LEU A 22 16.88 4.23 10.43
C LEU A 22 15.72 3.46 11.04
N ASN A 23 15.09 4.05 12.06
CA ASN A 23 13.85 3.50 12.60
C ASN A 23 12.73 3.60 11.55
N VAL A 24 11.82 2.61 11.53
CA VAL A 24 10.61 2.60 10.69
C VAL A 24 9.85 3.94 10.73
N PHE A 25 9.73 4.56 11.90
CA PHE A 25 9.09 5.88 12.02
C PHE A 25 9.82 6.97 11.22
N GLN A 26 11.16 7.03 11.31
CA GLN A 26 11.97 7.99 10.56
C GLN A 26 11.86 7.76 9.05
N VAL A 27 11.86 6.49 8.62
CA VAL A 27 11.70 6.14 7.21
C VAL A 27 10.34 6.60 6.68
N LEU A 28 9.25 6.36 7.43
CA LEU A 28 7.91 6.80 7.04
C LEU A 28 7.79 8.33 6.99
N GLU A 29 8.33 9.03 7.98
CA GLU A 29 8.27 10.49 8.05
C GLU A 29 9.02 11.11 6.86
N LEU A 30 10.25 10.65 6.60
CA LEU A 30 11.02 11.11 5.44
C LEU A 30 10.30 10.83 4.13
N ARG A 31 9.67 9.65 3.96
CA ARG A 31 8.89 9.34 2.76
C ARG A 31 7.72 10.30 2.58
N SER A 32 6.98 10.61 3.65
CA SER A 32 5.85 11.54 3.62
C SER A 32 6.28 12.97 3.29
N VAL A 33 7.35 13.45 3.92
CA VAL A 33 7.89 14.80 3.70
C VAL A 33 8.45 14.93 2.27
N ILE A 34 9.26 13.98 1.82
CA ILE A 34 9.80 13.98 0.46
C ILE A 34 8.66 13.89 -0.56
N GLY A 35 7.69 12.99 -0.35
CA GLY A 35 6.52 12.85 -1.22
C GLY A 35 5.70 14.14 -1.30
N PHE A 36 5.52 14.84 -0.18
CA PHE A 36 4.86 16.15 -0.14
C PHE A 36 5.60 17.17 -1.00
N PHE A 37 6.92 17.33 -0.84
CA PHE A 37 7.69 18.28 -1.63
C PHE A 37 7.77 17.92 -3.12
N ILE A 38 7.81 16.63 -3.46
CA ILE A 38 7.75 16.17 -4.85
C ILE A 38 6.40 16.52 -5.50
N LEU A 39 5.30 16.39 -4.76
CA LEU A 39 3.96 16.68 -5.27
C LEU A 39 3.62 18.18 -5.23
N LEU A 40 4.30 18.97 -4.40
CA LEU A 40 4.00 20.39 -4.19
C LEU A 40 3.99 21.22 -5.49
N PRO A 41 4.96 21.10 -6.43
CA PRO A 41 4.92 21.80 -7.70
C PRO A 41 3.67 21.46 -8.53
N LEU A 42 3.28 20.18 -8.58
CA LEU A 42 2.08 19.74 -9.30
C LEU A 42 0.81 20.34 -8.69
N VAL A 43 0.75 20.42 -7.36
CA VAL A 43 -0.36 21.08 -6.65
C VAL A 43 -0.40 22.57 -7.01
N MET A 44 0.74 23.26 -6.99
CA MET A 44 0.81 24.69 -7.34
C MET A 44 0.39 24.94 -8.79
N MET A 45 0.83 24.09 -9.73
CA MET A 45 0.43 24.16 -11.14
C MET A 45 -1.06 23.87 -11.37
N SER A 46 -1.69 23.08 -10.50
CA SER A 46 -3.10 22.68 -10.61
C SER A 46 -4.09 23.67 -9.94
N GLY A 47 -3.64 24.87 -9.58
CA GLY A 47 -4.47 25.88 -8.90
C GLY A 47 -4.28 25.98 -7.38
N GLY A 48 -3.19 25.40 -6.86
CA GLY A 48 -2.74 25.52 -5.48
C GLY A 48 -3.62 24.78 -4.46
N PHE A 49 -3.41 25.06 -3.17
CA PHE A 49 -4.15 24.40 -2.07
C PHE A 49 -5.67 24.61 -2.14
N ARG A 50 -6.13 25.71 -2.77
CA ARG A 50 -7.56 25.98 -2.95
C ARG A 50 -8.23 24.97 -3.88
N ALA A 51 -7.52 24.49 -4.90
CA ALA A 51 -7.99 23.44 -5.81
C ALA A 51 -8.11 22.06 -5.11
N MET A 52 -7.38 21.86 -4.01
CA MET A 52 -7.44 20.63 -3.21
C MET A 52 -8.54 20.61 -2.15
N ARG A 53 -9.44 21.60 -2.14
CA ARG A 53 -10.53 21.67 -1.16
C ARG A 53 -11.50 20.51 -1.36
N THR A 54 -11.59 19.63 -0.38
CA THR A 54 -12.50 18.47 -0.39
C THR A 54 -13.75 18.73 0.44
N GLN A 55 -14.89 18.17 -0.02
CA GLN A 55 -16.13 18.15 0.75
C GLN A 55 -16.21 16.95 1.72
N ARG A 56 -15.23 16.03 1.69
CA ARG A 56 -15.23 14.79 2.48
C ARG A 56 -13.96 14.65 3.35
N PRO A 57 -13.61 15.62 4.20
CA PRO A 57 -12.35 15.61 4.95
C PRO A 57 -12.20 14.37 5.83
N ILE A 58 -13.29 13.91 6.46
CA ILE A 58 -13.29 12.72 7.33
C ILE A 58 -12.89 11.47 6.53
N ALA A 59 -13.41 11.29 5.32
CA ALA A 59 -13.08 10.14 4.48
C ALA A 59 -11.60 10.14 4.05
N HIS A 60 -11.04 11.32 3.75
CA HIS A 60 -9.61 11.45 3.45
C HIS A 60 -8.74 11.14 4.66
N ILE A 61 -9.09 11.65 5.85
CA ILE A 61 -8.38 11.36 7.09
C ILE A 61 -8.42 9.86 7.39
N ALA A 62 -9.61 9.23 7.37
CA ALA A 62 -9.75 7.80 7.63
C ALA A 62 -8.94 6.96 6.64
N ARG A 63 -9.02 7.27 5.34
CA ARG A 63 -8.22 6.62 4.30
C ARG A 63 -6.72 6.76 4.58
N ASN A 64 -6.26 7.96 4.88
CA ASN A 64 -4.84 8.23 5.12
C ASN A 64 -4.33 7.53 6.38
N VAL A 65 -5.12 7.50 7.46
CA VAL A 65 -4.75 6.79 8.69
C VAL A 65 -4.64 5.30 8.43
N ILE A 66 -5.66 4.68 7.80
CA ILE A 66 -5.63 3.24 7.47
C ILE A 66 -4.43 2.92 6.57
N HIS A 67 -4.19 3.76 5.56
CA HIS A 67 -3.06 3.58 4.65
C HIS A 67 -1.71 3.70 5.35
N TYR A 68 -1.55 4.73 6.19
CA TYR A 68 -0.31 4.98 6.93
C TYR A 68 -0.02 3.83 7.92
N MET A 69 -1.04 3.36 8.64
CA MET A 69 -0.92 2.21 9.53
C MET A 69 -0.54 0.94 8.77
N GLY A 70 -1.15 0.71 7.60
CA GLY A 70 -0.80 -0.42 6.73
C GLY A 70 0.65 -0.35 6.23
N GLN A 71 1.10 0.82 5.79
CA GLN A 71 2.49 1.04 5.39
C GLN A 71 3.47 0.84 6.55
N ALA A 72 3.11 1.32 7.75
CA ALA A 72 3.94 1.17 8.93
C ALA A 72 4.08 -0.30 9.34
N ALA A 73 2.96 -1.03 9.40
CA ALA A 73 2.96 -2.46 9.68
C ALA A 73 3.77 -3.24 8.64
N TRP A 74 3.67 -2.86 7.37
CA TRP A 74 4.42 -3.50 6.28
C TRP A 74 5.93 -3.26 6.38
N LEU A 75 6.36 -2.00 6.57
CA LEU A 75 7.79 -1.68 6.77
C LEU A 75 8.34 -2.31 8.05
N TYR A 76 7.52 -2.40 9.09
CA TYR A 76 7.91 -3.11 10.31
C TYR A 76 8.07 -4.61 10.06
N ALA A 77 7.12 -5.26 9.38
CA ALA A 77 7.20 -6.66 9.00
C ALA A 77 8.45 -6.97 8.16
N LEU A 78 8.87 -6.07 7.26
CA LEU A 78 10.13 -6.21 6.50
C LEU A 78 11.37 -6.41 7.39
N THR A 79 11.35 -5.89 8.61
CA THR A 79 12.44 -6.03 9.59
C THR A 79 12.36 -7.33 10.40
N LEU A 80 11.17 -7.93 10.50
CA LEU A 80 10.90 -9.10 11.34
C LEU A 80 10.96 -10.43 10.58
N ILE A 81 10.60 -10.43 9.29
CA ILE A 81 10.46 -11.67 8.50
C ILE A 81 11.31 -11.65 7.21
N PRO A 82 11.66 -12.83 6.67
CA PRO A 82 12.28 -12.92 5.36
C PRO A 82 11.41 -12.30 4.26
N LEU A 83 12.05 -11.71 3.25
CA LEU A 83 11.34 -11.05 2.17
C LEU A 83 10.38 -11.99 1.43
N ALA A 84 10.78 -13.25 1.21
CA ALA A 84 9.92 -14.26 0.59
C ALA A 84 8.60 -14.44 1.36
N VAL A 85 8.67 -14.57 2.69
CA VAL A 85 7.48 -14.74 3.54
C VAL A 85 6.58 -13.52 3.48
N LEU A 86 7.15 -12.31 3.46
CA LEU A 86 6.38 -11.07 3.31
C LEU A 86 5.60 -11.06 1.98
N ILE A 87 6.27 -11.39 0.87
CA ILE A 87 5.62 -11.43 -0.45
C ILE A 87 4.55 -12.52 -0.52
N SER A 88 4.77 -13.69 0.09
CA SER A 88 3.74 -14.73 0.21
C SER A 88 2.48 -14.22 0.93
N ILE A 89 2.65 -13.45 2.00
CA ILE A 89 1.53 -12.79 2.69
C ILE A 89 0.86 -11.76 1.78
N GLU A 90 1.61 -10.96 1.01
CA GLU A 90 1.04 -9.97 0.09
C GLU A 90 0.16 -10.60 -0.99
N PHE A 91 0.47 -11.80 -1.45
CA PHE A 91 -0.39 -12.52 -2.40
C PHE A 91 -1.77 -12.89 -1.83
N THR A 92 -1.98 -12.77 -0.52
CA THR A 92 -3.30 -12.89 0.11
C THR A 92 -4.16 -11.62 -0.02
N THR A 93 -3.60 -10.50 -0.47
CA THR A 93 -4.31 -9.21 -0.66
C THR A 93 -5.63 -9.31 -1.43
N PRO A 94 -5.74 -10.10 -2.53
CA PRO A 94 -7.01 -10.26 -3.24
C PRO A 94 -8.13 -10.85 -2.38
N ILE A 95 -7.82 -11.74 -1.44
CA ILE A 95 -8.80 -12.34 -0.51
C ILE A 95 -9.36 -11.25 0.41
N TRP A 96 -8.45 -10.50 1.05
CA TRP A 96 -8.83 -9.41 1.96
C TRP A 96 -9.60 -8.33 1.22
N THR A 97 -9.17 -7.97 0.02
CA THR A 97 -9.86 -6.99 -0.84
C THR A 97 -11.27 -7.45 -1.18
N ALA A 98 -11.45 -8.73 -1.51
CA ALA A 98 -12.76 -9.30 -1.82
C ALA A 98 -13.69 -9.29 -0.61
N ILE A 99 -13.20 -9.70 0.57
CA ILE A 99 -13.97 -9.68 1.83
C ILE A 99 -14.38 -8.23 2.17
N LEU A 100 -13.44 -7.30 2.12
CA LEU A 100 -13.71 -5.89 2.40
C LEU A 100 -14.67 -5.27 1.37
N ALA A 101 -14.60 -5.67 0.09
CA ALA A 101 -15.54 -5.21 -0.93
C ALA A 101 -16.97 -5.67 -0.66
N VAL A 102 -17.16 -6.91 -0.19
CA VAL A 102 -18.49 -7.38 0.23
C VAL A 102 -19.01 -6.57 1.42
N ILE A 103 -18.16 -6.36 2.43
CA ILE A 103 -18.56 -5.70 3.69
C ILE A 103 -18.85 -4.21 3.48
N PHE A 104 -17.97 -3.49 2.78
CA PHE A 104 -18.03 -2.03 2.68
C PHE A 104 -18.76 -1.53 1.42
N LEU A 105 -18.70 -2.26 0.30
CA LEU A 105 -19.33 -1.85 -0.96
C LEU A 105 -20.63 -2.63 -1.25
N GLY A 106 -20.94 -3.68 -0.47
CA GLY A 106 -22.10 -4.53 -0.70
C GLY A 106 -22.01 -5.35 -2.00
N GLU A 107 -20.80 -5.54 -2.54
CA GLU A 107 -20.62 -6.32 -3.76
C GLU A 107 -20.96 -7.80 -3.52
N ARG A 108 -21.57 -8.44 -4.53
CA ARG A 108 -21.77 -9.89 -4.51
C ARG A 108 -20.55 -10.60 -5.08
N LEU A 109 -20.07 -11.63 -4.37
CA LEU A 109 -19.00 -12.50 -4.86
C LEU A 109 -19.55 -13.46 -5.92
N ASN A 110 -19.29 -13.13 -7.18
CA ASN A 110 -19.63 -14.01 -8.28
C ASN A 110 -18.60 -15.16 -8.37
N ARG A 111 -19.02 -16.32 -8.87
CA ARG A 111 -18.17 -17.52 -9.04
C ARG A 111 -16.80 -17.24 -9.71
N PRO A 112 -16.67 -16.34 -10.71
CA PRO A 112 -15.36 -16.00 -11.29
C PRO A 112 -14.41 -15.28 -10.31
N LYS A 113 -14.93 -14.40 -9.43
CA LYS A 113 -14.11 -13.73 -8.41
C LYS A 113 -13.61 -14.74 -7.38
N LEU A 114 -14.46 -15.67 -6.96
CA LEU A 114 -14.07 -16.78 -6.08
C LEU A 114 -12.99 -17.67 -6.71
N ALA A 115 -13.10 -17.99 -8.01
CA ALA A 115 -12.09 -18.76 -8.72
C ALA A 115 -10.75 -18.02 -8.83
N ALA A 116 -10.76 -16.71 -9.10
CA ALA A 116 -9.55 -15.89 -9.14
C ALA A 116 -8.85 -15.82 -7.77
N ILE A 117 -9.62 -15.71 -6.69
CA ILE A 117 -9.11 -15.76 -5.32
C ILE A 117 -8.48 -17.14 -5.02
N GLY A 118 -9.15 -18.22 -5.40
CA GLY A 118 -8.64 -19.59 -5.23
C GLY A 118 -7.34 -19.84 -5.99
N LEU A 119 -7.24 -19.36 -7.24
CA LEU A 119 -5.99 -19.44 -8.02
C LEU A 119 -4.87 -18.61 -7.38
N GLY A 120 -5.17 -17.43 -6.84
CA GLY A 120 -4.22 -16.62 -6.08
C GLY A 120 -3.67 -17.36 -4.85
N LEU A 121 -4.55 -18.04 -4.11
CA LEU A 121 -4.17 -18.88 -2.95
C LEU A 121 -3.25 -20.04 -3.33
N ILE A 122 -3.54 -20.73 -4.44
CA ILE A 122 -2.67 -21.81 -4.93
C ILE A 122 -1.27 -21.26 -5.23
N GLY A 123 -1.19 -20.07 -5.83
CA GLY A 123 0.09 -19.39 -6.05
C GLY A 123 0.89 -19.14 -4.77
N VAL A 124 0.21 -18.80 -3.66
CA VAL A 124 0.87 -18.59 -2.35
C VAL A 124 1.47 -19.88 -1.79
N VAL A 125 0.75 -21.00 -1.91
CA VAL A 125 1.19 -22.30 -1.36
C VAL A 125 2.41 -22.87 -2.09
N ILE A 126 2.58 -22.54 -3.37
CA ILE A 126 3.68 -23.04 -4.20
C ILE A 126 5.01 -22.34 -3.90
N ILE A 127 4.98 -21.10 -3.40
CA ILE A 127 6.15 -20.26 -3.10
C ILE A 127 6.69 -20.58 -1.71
#